data_AF-A0A7W0RXD3-F1
#
_entry.id   AF-A0A7W0RXD3-F1
#
_cell.length_a   1.000
_cell.length_b   1.000
_cell.length_c   1.000
_cell.angle_alpha   90.00
_cell.angle_beta   90.00
_cell.angle_gamma   90.00
#
_symmetry.space_group_name_H-M   'P 1'
#
loop_
_entity.id
_entity.type
_entity.pdbx_description
1 polymer ?
#
loop_
_entity_poly.entity_id
_entity_poly.type
_entity_poly.pdbx_seq_one_letter_code
_entity_poly.pdbx_strand_id
1 'polypeptide(L)'
;MLLHTEFLAVDTETNGRPGDECELTEVGAVLVGGGELHDEWESLVSTERPLGRGIQRFTGISQAMVADAPSPRIVLEQLAARMEARVLVAHSASFDRRVLRQAFERAGLDWPDPPFLCTVALARKFAPLVRQRKLAPLA
;
A
#
# COMPACT_ATOMS: atom_id res chain seq x y z
N MET A 1 -12.88 25.22 6.44
CA MET A 1 -13.26 24.40 5.26
C MET A 1 -12.33 23.22 4.99
N LEU A 2 -11.06 23.22 5.46
CA LEU A 2 -10.12 22.08 5.33
C LEU A 2 -10.36 20.91 6.31
N LEU A 3 -11.28 21.04 7.27
CA LEU A 3 -11.51 20.04 8.33
C LEU A 3 -12.20 18.75 7.85
N HIS A 4 -12.58 18.66 6.57
CA HIS A 4 -13.31 17.51 6.01
C HIS A 4 -12.58 16.87 4.81
N THR A 5 -11.31 17.23 4.56
CA THR A 5 -10.54 16.58 3.49
C THR A 5 -10.10 15.20 3.96
N GLU A 6 -10.51 14.18 3.24
CA GLU A 6 -10.09 12.80 3.47
C GLU A 6 -8.88 12.44 2.60
N PHE A 7 -8.00 11.62 3.15
CA PHE A 7 -6.96 10.91 2.40
C PHE A 7 -6.96 9.45 2.82
N LEU A 8 -6.41 8.59 1.96
CA LEU A 8 -6.26 7.17 2.24
C LEU A 8 -4.78 6.89 2.48
N ALA A 9 -4.42 6.57 3.73
CA ALA A 9 -3.10 6.06 4.04
C ALA A 9 -3.02 4.61 3.57
N VAL A 10 -1.98 4.23 2.84
CA VAL A 10 -1.81 2.88 2.28
C VAL A 10 -0.43 2.34 2.57
N ASP A 11 -0.36 1.02 2.72
CA ASP A 11 0.87 0.25 2.85
C ASP A 11 0.71 -1.06 2.06
N THR A 12 1.81 -1.56 1.50
CA THR A 12 1.79 -2.76 0.67
C THR A 12 2.90 -3.73 1.04
N GLU A 13 2.55 -5.00 1.17
CA GLU A 13 3.52 -6.10 1.24
C GLU A 13 3.62 -6.83 -0.10
N THR A 14 4.79 -7.38 -0.37
CA THR A 14 5.07 -8.04 -1.64
C THR A 14 5.72 -9.40 -1.46
N ASN A 15 5.70 -10.19 -2.53
CA ASN A 15 6.45 -11.45 -2.62
C ASN A 15 7.99 -11.27 -2.60
N GLY A 16 8.48 -10.03 -2.51
CA GLY A 16 9.90 -9.66 -2.41
C GLY A 16 10.72 -9.83 -3.69
N ARG A 17 10.06 -10.08 -4.83
CA ARG A 17 10.74 -10.22 -6.12
C ARG A 17 11.00 -8.86 -6.77
N PRO A 18 12.08 -8.72 -7.56
CA PRO A 18 12.42 -7.45 -8.19
C PRO A 18 11.59 -7.16 -9.45
N GLY A 19 11.52 -5.88 -9.82
CA GLY A 19 11.02 -5.45 -11.13
C GLY A 19 9.59 -5.93 -11.42
N ASP A 20 9.41 -6.52 -12.60
CA ASP A 20 8.11 -7.02 -13.08
C ASP A 20 7.76 -8.41 -12.50
N GLU A 21 8.63 -8.98 -11.67
CA GLU A 21 8.30 -10.18 -10.91
C GLU A 21 7.65 -9.88 -9.55
N CYS A 22 7.66 -8.61 -9.14
CA CYS A 22 7.04 -8.15 -7.91
C CYS A 22 5.52 -8.37 -7.97
N GLU A 23 4.97 -9.08 -6.97
CA GLU A 23 3.53 -9.27 -6.81
C GLU A 23 3.10 -8.78 -5.43
N LEU A 24 1.93 -8.14 -5.39
CA LEU A 24 1.26 -7.72 -4.17
C LEU A 24 0.81 -8.96 -3.38
N THR A 25 1.15 -9.03 -2.10
CA THR A 25 0.70 -10.10 -1.19
C THR A 25 -0.28 -9.60 -0.14
N GLU A 26 -0.23 -8.31 0.18
CA GLU A 26 -1.14 -7.65 1.11
C GLU A 26 -1.24 -6.16 0.80
N VAL A 27 -2.41 -5.58 1.01
CA VAL A 27 -2.60 -4.13 1.05
C VAL A 27 -3.43 -3.75 2.27
N GLY A 28 -2.90 -2.79 3.03
CA GLY A 28 -3.62 -2.10 4.10
C GLY A 28 -4.00 -0.69 3.64
N ALA A 29 -5.19 -0.24 4.02
CA ALA A 29 -5.69 1.09 3.73
C ALA A 29 -6.48 1.66 4.92
N VAL A 30 -6.18 2.90 5.30
CA VAL A 30 -6.85 3.61 6.39
C VAL A 30 -7.37 4.94 5.88
N LEU A 31 -8.68 5.15 6.01
CA LEU A 31 -9.32 6.42 5.70
C LEU A 31 -9.11 7.39 6.84
N VAL A 32 -8.53 8.54 6.55
CA VAL A 32 -8.21 9.57 7.55
C VAL A 32 -8.83 10.90 7.13
N GLY A 33 -9.52 11.56 8.05
CA GLY A 33 -10.17 12.84 7.83
C GLY A 33 -10.33 13.61 9.13
N GLY A 34 -10.27 14.94 9.08
CA GLY A 34 -10.51 15.77 10.27
C GLY A 34 -9.53 15.59 11.45
N GLY A 35 -8.45 14.83 11.28
CA GLY A 35 -7.52 14.45 12.35
C GLY A 35 -7.86 13.12 13.03
N GLU A 36 -8.85 12.38 12.53
CA GLU A 36 -9.29 11.08 13.07
C GLU A 36 -9.18 9.97 12.02
N LEU A 37 -9.16 8.72 12.50
CA LEU A 37 -9.27 7.52 11.67
C LEU A 37 -10.76 7.21 11.48
N HIS A 38 -11.21 7.13 10.23
CA HIS A 38 -12.62 6.91 9.89
C HIS A 38 -12.93 5.44 9.61
N ASP A 39 -12.07 4.76 8.84
CA ASP A 39 -12.27 3.38 8.41
C ASP A 39 -10.92 2.70 8.17
N GLU A 40 -10.86 1.39 8.43
CA GLU A 40 -9.70 0.55 8.23
C GLU A 40 -10.07 -0.64 7.37
N TRP A 41 -9.24 -0.94 6.37
CA TRP A 41 -9.44 -2.07 5.49
C TRP A 41 -8.10 -2.70 5.15
N GLU A 42 -8.06 -4.03 5.17
CA GLU A 42 -6.89 -4.80 4.77
C GLU A 42 -7.35 -6.00 3.94
N SER A 43 -6.47 -6.46 3.05
CA SER A 43 -6.67 -7.73 2.37
C SER A 43 -5.33 -8.35 2.00
N LEU A 44 -5.22 -9.66 2.26
CA LEU A 44 -4.26 -10.51 1.59
C LEU A 44 -4.63 -10.63 0.11
N VAL A 45 -3.63 -10.96 -0.71
CA VAL A 45 -3.76 -11.11 -2.16
C VAL A 45 -3.07 -12.40 -2.59
N SER A 46 -3.78 -13.21 -3.37
CA SER A 46 -3.17 -14.43 -3.93
C SER A 46 -2.11 -14.10 -4.96
N THR A 47 -0.99 -14.81 -4.91
CA THR A 47 0.12 -14.66 -5.87
C THR A 47 0.26 -15.89 -6.77
N GLU A 48 0.73 -15.69 -7.99
CA GLU A 48 1.06 -16.79 -8.91
C GLU A 48 2.38 -17.45 -8.53
N ARG A 49 3.35 -16.64 -8.06
CA ARG A 49 4.66 -17.14 -7.65
C ARG A 49 4.72 -17.44 -6.16
N PRO A 50 5.54 -18.44 -5.75
CA PRO A 50 5.70 -18.76 -4.35
C PRO A 50 6.53 -17.71 -3.60
N LEU A 51 6.23 -17.56 -2.31
CA LEU A 51 6.97 -16.69 -1.40
C LEU A 51 8.23 -17.40 -0.92
N GLY A 52 9.38 -16.71 -1.05
CA GLY A 52 10.62 -17.18 -0.43
C GLY A 52 10.52 -17.18 1.10
N ARG A 53 11.20 -18.13 1.77
CA ARG A 53 11.19 -18.23 3.25
C ARG A 53 11.60 -16.94 3.96
N GLY A 54 12.52 -16.17 3.36
CA GLY A 54 12.95 -14.88 3.89
C GLY A 54 11.82 -13.86 3.95
N ILE A 55 10.99 -13.80 2.90
CA ILE A 55 9.83 -12.91 2.83
C ILE A 55 8.73 -13.35 3.80
N GLN A 56 8.45 -14.66 3.87
CA GLN A 56 7.49 -15.17 4.84
C GLN A 56 7.90 -14.84 6.28
N ARG A 57 9.20 -14.92 6.60
CA ARG A 57 9.73 -14.52 7.92
C ARG A 57 9.67 -13.02 8.15
N PHE A 58 9.92 -12.22 7.12
CA PHE A 58 9.97 -10.76 7.23
C PHE A 58 8.58 -10.15 7.41
N THR A 59 7.61 -10.61 6.61
CA THR A 59 6.23 -10.10 6.58
C THR A 59 5.30 -10.83 7.56
N GLY A 60 5.61 -12.09 7.90
CA GLY A 60 4.69 -12.97 8.63
C GLY A 60 3.65 -13.65 7.74
N ILE A 61 3.58 -13.29 6.45
CA ILE A 61 2.63 -13.88 5.48
C ILE A 61 3.15 -15.24 5.01
N SER A 62 2.37 -16.29 5.26
CA SER A 62 2.74 -17.65 4.84
C SER A 62 2.30 -17.97 3.40
N GLN A 63 2.91 -18.99 2.80
CA GLN A 63 2.49 -19.49 1.49
C GLN A 63 1.02 -19.96 1.48
N ALA A 64 0.54 -20.53 2.60
CA ALA A 64 -0.85 -20.98 2.72
C ALA A 64 -1.82 -19.80 2.74
N MET A 65 -1.46 -18.73 3.47
CA MET A 65 -2.27 -17.50 3.55
C MET A 65 -2.51 -16.88 2.17
N VAL A 66 -1.48 -16.76 1.33
CA VAL A 66 -1.68 -16.22 -0.03
C VAL A 66 -2.40 -17.21 -0.95
N ALA A 67 -2.26 -18.53 -0.74
CA ALA A 67 -2.94 -19.51 -1.57
C ALA A 67 -4.46 -19.49 -1.36
N ASP A 68 -4.89 -19.19 -0.13
CA ASP A 68 -6.30 -19.08 0.26
C ASP A 68 -6.85 -17.64 0.09
N ALA A 69 -6.01 -16.67 -0.25
CA ALA A 69 -6.39 -15.26 -0.36
C ALA A 69 -7.23 -14.97 -1.62
N PRO A 70 -8.01 -13.87 -1.63
CA PRO A 70 -8.73 -13.43 -2.82
C PRO A 70 -7.79 -13.10 -3.99
N SER A 71 -8.32 -13.21 -5.21
CA SER A 71 -7.56 -12.85 -6.41
C SER A 71 -7.22 -11.36 -6.46
N PRO A 72 -6.09 -10.98 -7.10
CA PRO A 72 -5.71 -9.57 -7.24
C PRO A 72 -6.83 -8.70 -7.81
N ARG A 73 -7.57 -9.19 -8.80
CA ARG A 73 -8.67 -8.44 -9.42
C ARG A 73 -9.74 -8.04 -8.41
N ILE A 74 -10.18 -8.97 -7.55
CA ILE A 74 -11.22 -8.70 -6.53
C ILE A 74 -10.73 -7.63 -5.55
N VAL A 75 -9.50 -7.79 -5.06
CA VAL A 75 -8.93 -6.87 -4.06
C VAL A 75 -8.72 -5.47 -4.65
N LEU A 76 -8.23 -5.39 -5.89
CA LEU A 76 -7.92 -4.11 -6.54
C LEU A 76 -9.19 -3.36 -6.96
N GLU A 77 -10.28 -4.04 -7.34
CA GLU A 77 -11.58 -3.40 -7.56
C GLU A 77 -12.11 -2.76 -6.26
N GLN A 78 -11.99 -3.47 -5.13
CA GLN A 78 -12.36 -2.95 -3.81
C GLN A 78 -11.49 -1.77 -3.37
N LEU A 79 -10.19 -1.82 -3.66
CA LEU A 79 -9.26 -0.75 -3.38
C LEU A 79 -9.52 0.47 -4.28
N ALA A 80 -9.82 0.27 -5.56
CA ALA A 80 -10.13 1.36 -6.50
C ALA A 80 -11.31 2.20 -6.02
N ALA A 81 -12.38 1.55 -5.56
CA ALA A 81 -13.53 2.25 -4.97
C ALA A 81 -13.14 3.08 -3.72
N ARG A 82 -12.15 2.62 -2.95
CA ARG A 82 -11.61 3.36 -1.79
C ARG A 82 -10.68 4.49 -2.19
N MET A 83 -10.01 4.40 -3.34
CA MET A 83 -9.11 5.43 -3.85
C MET A 83 -9.85 6.59 -4.51
N GLU A 84 -11.11 6.39 -4.91
CA GLU A 84 -11.89 7.38 -5.66
C GLU A 84 -11.93 8.75 -4.96
N ALA A 85 -11.61 9.80 -5.72
CA ALA A 85 -11.57 11.19 -5.26
C ALA A 85 -10.68 11.47 -4.03
N ARG A 86 -9.70 10.60 -3.73
CA ARG A 86 -8.80 10.73 -2.57
C ARG A 86 -7.34 10.82 -2.99
N VAL A 87 -6.55 11.48 -2.13
CA VAL A 87 -5.09 11.45 -2.19
C VAL A 87 -4.61 10.20 -1.45
N LEU A 88 -3.65 9.48 -2.05
CA LEU A 88 -2.96 8.39 -1.37
C LEU A 88 -1.76 8.91 -0.57
N VAL A 89 -1.62 8.44 0.65
CA VAL A 89 -0.49 8.75 1.53
C VAL A 89 0.25 7.47 1.88
N ALA A 90 1.56 7.42 1.66
CA ALA A 90 2.36 6.24 1.98
C ALA A 90 3.76 6.61 2.49
N HIS A 91 4.38 5.68 3.21
CA HIS A 91 5.72 5.85 3.74
C HIS A 91 6.74 5.27 2.75
N SER A 92 7.42 6.15 2.00
CA SER A 92 8.16 5.78 0.78
C SER A 92 7.25 5.48 -0.43
N ALA A 93 6.24 6.33 -0.63
CA ALA A 93 5.17 6.22 -1.65
C ALA A 93 5.57 5.84 -3.08
N SER A 94 6.80 6.09 -3.54
CA SER A 94 7.25 5.62 -4.85
C SER A 94 7.25 4.09 -4.96
N PHE A 95 7.46 3.39 -3.85
CA PHE A 95 7.41 1.94 -3.79
C PHE A 95 5.96 1.45 -3.93
N ASP A 96 5.06 1.91 -3.05
CA ASP A 96 3.65 1.50 -3.05
C ASP A 96 2.96 1.85 -4.36
N ARG A 97 3.20 3.05 -4.90
CA ARG A 97 2.65 3.45 -6.19
C ARG A 97 3.08 2.51 -7.31
N ARG A 98 4.34 2.07 -7.31
CA ARG A 98 4.85 1.12 -8.32
C ARG A 98 4.18 -0.25 -8.15
N VAL A 99 4.12 -0.77 -6.93
CA VAL A 99 3.50 -2.08 -6.62
C VAL A 99 2.04 -2.08 -7.03
N LEU A 100 1.27 -1.08 -6.59
CA LEU A 100 -0.15 -0.96 -6.93
C LEU A 100 -0.36 -0.84 -8.44
N ARG A 101 0.37 0.05 -9.11
CA ARG A 101 0.28 0.18 -10.57
C ARG A 101 0.54 -1.14 -11.30
N GLN A 102 1.61 -1.85 -10.95
CA GLN A 102 1.92 -3.16 -11.52
C GLN A 102 0.83 -4.20 -11.24
N ALA A 103 0.23 -4.16 -10.04
CA ALA A 103 -0.86 -5.06 -9.67
C ALA A 103 -2.14 -4.80 -10.49
N PHE A 104 -2.53 -3.53 -10.66
CA PHE A 104 -3.65 -3.13 -11.53
C PHE A 104 -3.43 -3.57 -12.99
N GLU A 105 -2.26 -3.24 -13.55
CA GLU A 105 -1.89 -3.62 -14.92
C GLU A 105 -1.93 -5.16 -15.10
N ARG A 106 -1.39 -5.93 -14.16
CA ARG A 106 -1.41 -7.41 -14.20
C ARG A 106 -2.82 -7.98 -14.08
N ALA A 107 -3.69 -7.35 -13.29
CA ALA A 107 -5.08 -7.77 -13.13
C ALA A 107 -5.99 -7.40 -14.31
N GLY A 108 -5.43 -6.72 -15.33
CA GLY A 108 -6.21 -6.21 -16.46
C GLY A 108 -7.19 -5.12 -16.05
N LEU A 109 -6.82 -4.30 -15.07
CA LEU A 109 -7.58 -3.15 -14.58
C LEU A 109 -6.83 -1.86 -14.92
N ASP A 110 -7.58 -0.80 -15.23
CA ASP A 110 -6.99 0.52 -15.44
C ASP A 110 -6.43 1.05 -14.12
N TRP A 111 -5.18 1.52 -14.15
CA TRP A 111 -4.59 2.20 -13.00
C TRP A 111 -5.22 3.60 -12.87
N PRO A 112 -5.91 3.92 -11.76
CA PRO A 112 -6.63 5.20 -11.61
C PRO A 112 -5.72 6.42 -11.43
N ASP A 113 -4.41 6.21 -11.25
CA ASP A 113 -3.38 7.24 -11.08
C ASP A 113 -3.72 8.40 -10.12
N PRO A 114 -4.11 8.12 -8.87
CA PRO A 114 -4.43 9.18 -7.92
C PRO A 114 -3.18 9.97 -7.53
N PRO A 115 -3.34 11.20 -7.01
CA PRO A 115 -2.25 11.94 -6.39
C PRO A 115 -1.66 11.15 -5.21
N PHE A 116 -0.33 11.14 -5.09
CA PHE A 116 0.38 10.52 -3.98
C PHE A 116 1.16 11.55 -3.15
N LEU A 117 1.10 11.41 -1.83
CA LEU A 117 1.97 12.11 -0.88
C LEU A 117 2.87 11.11 -0.15
N CYS A 118 4.15 11.48 -0.04
CA CYS A 118 5.14 10.66 0.62
C CYS A 118 5.48 11.23 2.00
N THR A 119 5.22 10.48 3.07
CA THR A 119 5.50 10.94 4.44
C THR A 119 7.01 11.14 4.67
N VAL A 120 7.88 10.38 4.01
CA VAL A 120 9.34 10.62 4.03
C VAL A 120 9.70 11.96 3.39
N ALA A 121 9.05 12.33 2.29
CA ALA A 121 9.27 13.63 1.63
C ALA A 121 8.77 14.78 2.52
N LEU A 122 7.61 14.61 3.16
CA LEU A 122 7.09 15.56 4.14
C LEU A 122 8.04 15.70 5.34
N ALA A 123 8.52 14.59 5.91
CA ALA A 123 9.47 14.59 7.01
C ALA A 123 10.80 15.27 6.64
N ARG A 124 11.30 15.11 5.40
CA ARG A 124 12.48 15.85 4.93
C ARG A 124 12.26 17.36 4.92
N LYS A 125 11.04 17.81 4.57
CA LYS A 125 10.68 19.22 4.48
C LYS A 125 10.39 19.84 5.85
N PHE A 126 9.66 19.14 6.71
CA PHE A 126 9.10 19.69 7.96
C PHE A 126 9.80 19.18 9.23
N ALA A 127 10.55 18.09 9.16
CA ALA A 127 11.32 17.54 10.28
C ALA A 127 12.79 17.27 9.88
N PRO A 128 13.52 18.31 9.41
CA PRO A 128 14.85 18.12 8.82
C PRO A 128 15.88 17.55 9.81
N LEU A 129 15.70 17.78 11.12
CA LEU A 129 16.60 17.34 12.18
C LEU A 129 16.45 15.86 12.54
N VAL A 130 15.42 15.17 12.06
CA VAL A 130 15.23 13.75 12.32
C VAL A 130 16.25 12.92 11.54
N ARG A 131 17.05 12.12 12.27
CA ARG A 131 18.17 11.34 11.71
C ARG A 131 17.72 10.08 10.96
N GLN A 132 16.62 9.44 11.38
CA GLN A 132 16.07 8.24 10.75
C GLN A 132 14.61 8.46 10.36
N ARG A 133 14.26 8.11 9.12
CA ARG A 133 12.94 8.35 8.56
C ARG A 133 12.27 7.05 8.12
N LYS A 134 12.52 5.96 8.86
CA LYS A 134 11.69 4.75 8.78
C LYS A 134 10.36 5.04 9.50
N LEU A 135 9.36 4.18 9.35
CA LEU A 135 8.05 4.40 9.97
C LEU A 135 8.15 4.50 11.50
N ALA A 136 8.77 3.51 12.15
CA ALA A 136 8.87 3.48 13.61
C ALA A 136 9.60 4.68 14.26
N PRO A 137 10.70 5.22 13.70
CA PRO A 137 11.31 6.46 14.22
C PRO A 137 10.54 7.76 13.97
N LEU A 138 9.47 7.74 13.17
CA LEU A 138 8.62 8.91 12.87
C LEU A 138 7.25 8.88 13.58
N ALA A 139 6.91 7.76 14.24
CA ALA A 139 5.73 7.62 15.10
C ALA A 139 6.05 8.13 16.51
#